data_AF-A0A5C8ZS55-F1
#
_entry.id   AF-A0A5C8ZS55-F1
#
_cell.length_a   1.000
_cell.length_b   1.000
_cell.length_c   1.000
_cell.angle_alpha   90.00
_cell.angle_beta   90.00
_cell.angle_gamma   90.00
#
_symmetry.space_group_name_H-M   'P 1'
#
loop_
_entity.id
_entity.type
_entity.pdbx_description
1 polymer ?
#
loop_
_entity_poly.entity_id
_entity_poly.type
_entity_poly.pdbx_seq_one_letter_code
_entity_poly.pdbx_strand_id
1 'polypeptide(L)'
;METNIDLLKLTVVGEENIFLPWEELQQGDRYLLVELQAGDYKFSRISLTSTHYYSVHGAGFSFRVSPGTVNYVGDFRIQNANWFGGPASFSLINQSSLALEFMEENFPQVMSTMPLTYAGPGTDDFFRFAQSLGAEATGEGQ
;
A
#
# COMPACT_ATOMS: atom_id res chain seq x y z
N MET A 1 8.00 1.57 0.58
CA MET A 1 8.30 0.22 0.03
C MET A 1 9.73 -0.12 0.39
N GLU A 2 10.03 -1.38 0.69
CA GLU A 2 11.39 -1.79 1.08
C GLU A 2 11.91 -2.88 0.14
N THR A 3 13.08 -2.66 -0.46
CA THR A 3 13.71 -3.63 -1.34
C THR A 3 15.23 -3.47 -1.40
N ASN A 4 15.92 -4.56 -1.73
CA ASN A 4 17.36 -4.63 -1.96
C ASN A 4 17.72 -4.87 -3.45
N ILE A 5 16.79 -4.62 -4.37
CA ILE A 5 16.98 -4.78 -5.82
C ILE A 5 16.47 -3.55 -6.56
N ASP A 6 17.16 -3.16 -7.64
CA ASP A 6 16.69 -2.10 -8.53
C ASP A 6 15.46 -2.59 -9.30
N LEU A 7 14.37 -1.85 -9.20
CA LEU A 7 13.15 -2.13 -9.95
C LEU A 7 12.99 -1.14 -11.10
N LEU A 8 12.29 -1.57 -12.13
CA LEU A 8 11.80 -0.69 -13.19
C LEU A 8 10.37 -0.21 -12.87
N LYS A 9 9.48 -1.15 -12.50
CA LYS A 9 8.09 -0.81 -12.17
C LYS A 9 7.35 -1.92 -11.42
N LEU A 10 6.33 -1.52 -10.66
CA LEU A 10 5.30 -2.38 -10.11
C LEU A 10 4.03 -2.28 -10.97
N THR A 11 3.40 -3.41 -11.29
CA THR A 11 2.15 -3.45 -12.07
C THR A 11 1.01 -3.97 -11.19
N VAL A 12 -0.05 -3.17 -11.10
CA VAL A 12 -1.31 -3.54 -10.45
C VAL A 12 -2.39 -3.62 -11.52
N VAL A 13 -3.19 -4.68 -11.47
CA VAL A 13 -4.28 -4.93 -12.43
C VAL A 13 -5.60 -5.05 -11.69
N GLY A 14 -6.68 -4.55 -12.29
CA GLY A 14 -8.02 -4.52 -11.70
C GLY A 14 -9.01 -3.88 -12.65
N GLU A 15 -9.91 -3.05 -12.10
CA GLU A 15 -10.84 -2.22 -12.90
C GLU A 15 -10.10 -1.30 -13.87
N GLU A 16 -8.95 -0.79 -13.41
CA GLU A 16 -7.95 -0.17 -14.26
C GLU A 16 -6.56 -0.75 -13.99
N ASN A 17 -5.70 -0.70 -15.01
CA ASN A 17 -4.32 -1.16 -14.88
C ASN A 17 -3.43 0.05 -14.59
N ILE A 18 -2.70 -0.01 -13.49
CA ILE A 18 -1.72 1.01 -13.12
C ILE A 18 -0.30 0.45 -13.18
N PHE A 19 0.60 1.30 -13.65
CA PHE A 19 2.03 1.04 -13.72
C PHE A 19 2.72 2.07 -12.86
N LEU A 20 3.35 1.61 -11.78
CA LEU A 20 4.04 2.47 -10.83
C LEU A 20 5.54 2.37 -11.13
N PRO A 21 6.12 3.32 -11.86
CA PRO A 21 7.55 3.32 -12.16
C PRO A 21 8.35 3.51 -10.88
N TRP A 22 9.56 2.96 -10.87
CA TRP A 22 10.42 2.98 -9.68
C TRP A 22 10.75 4.40 -9.21
N GLU A 23 10.89 5.34 -10.13
CA GLU A 23 11.17 6.74 -9.84
C GLU A 23 10.05 7.39 -9.02
N GLU A 24 8.78 7.02 -9.27
CA GLU A 24 7.64 7.49 -8.47
C GLU A 24 7.57 6.77 -7.12
N LEU A 25 7.94 5.49 -7.10
CA LEU A 25 8.02 4.69 -5.87
C LEU A 25 9.13 5.16 -4.91
N GLN A 26 10.15 5.85 -5.43
CA GLN A 26 11.24 6.47 -4.65
C GLN A 26 10.92 7.90 -4.20
N GLN A 27 10.04 8.62 -4.91
CA GLN A 27 9.67 10.00 -4.54
C GLN A 27 8.78 10.07 -3.30
N GLY A 28 7.99 9.03 -3.05
CA GLY A 28 7.25 8.90 -1.80
C GLY A 28 8.08 8.11 -0.80
N ASP A 29 8.93 8.81 -0.02
CA ASP A 29 9.94 8.32 0.96
C ASP A 29 9.60 7.00 1.69
N ARG A 30 8.31 6.68 1.82
CA ARG A 30 7.83 5.36 2.21
C ARG A 30 6.53 4.88 1.57
N TYR A 31 5.57 5.78 1.33
CA TYR A 31 4.24 5.45 0.83
C TYR A 31 3.91 6.22 -0.45
N LEU A 32 3.06 5.62 -1.27
CA LEU A 32 2.54 6.23 -2.49
C LEU A 32 1.01 6.30 -2.38
N LEU A 33 0.46 7.51 -2.56
CA LEU A 33 -0.98 7.72 -2.64
C LEU A 33 -1.37 7.80 -4.12
N VAL A 34 -2.29 6.92 -4.54
CA VAL A 34 -2.75 6.82 -5.93
C VAL A 34 -4.27 6.91 -5.95
N GLU A 35 -4.81 7.76 -6.80
CA GLU A 35 -6.25 7.81 -7.06
C GLU A 35 -6.65 6.65 -7.96
N LEU A 36 -7.65 5.86 -7.55
CA LEU A 36 -8.12 4.68 -8.25
C LEU A 36 -9.65 4.59 -8.24
N GLN A 37 -10.21 3.98 -9.27
CA GLN A 37 -11.61 3.58 -9.27
C GLN A 37 -11.90 2.53 -8.17
N ALA A 38 -13.14 2.54 -7.66
CA ALA A 38 -13.57 1.52 -6.70
C ALA A 38 -13.68 0.15 -7.39
N GLY A 39 -13.13 -0.89 -6.77
CA GLY A 39 -13.17 -2.24 -7.32
C GLY A 39 -12.07 -3.15 -6.79
N ASP A 40 -11.88 -4.28 -7.47
CA ASP A 40 -10.94 -5.33 -7.06
C ASP A 40 -9.63 -5.24 -7.85
N TYR A 41 -8.51 -5.24 -7.13
CA TYR A 41 -7.17 -5.08 -7.68
C TYR A 41 -6.23 -6.16 -7.17
N LYS A 42 -5.13 -6.36 -7.89
CA LYS A 42 -4.01 -7.19 -7.42
C LYS A 42 -2.67 -6.73 -7.95
N PHE A 43 -1.63 -6.89 -7.13
CA PHE A 43 -0.27 -6.82 -7.61
C PHE A 43 -0.01 -8.01 -8.54
N SER A 44 0.43 -7.74 -9.76
CA SER A 44 0.57 -8.76 -10.81
C SER A 44 2.03 -9.02 -11.19
N ARG A 45 2.84 -7.97 -11.24
CA ARG A 45 4.20 -8.04 -11.77
C ARG A 45 5.12 -7.03 -11.10
N ILE A 46 6.33 -7.49 -10.79
CA ILE A 46 7.46 -6.64 -10.40
C ILE A 46 8.48 -6.74 -11.53
N SER A 47 8.68 -5.65 -12.27
CA SER A 47 9.61 -5.62 -13.40
C SER A 47 10.97 -5.09 -12.94
N LEU A 48 12.04 -5.81 -13.26
CA LEU A 48 13.43 -5.36 -13.00
C LEU A 48 13.99 -4.63 -14.23
N THR A 49 13.62 -5.12 -15.41
CA THR A 49 13.94 -4.51 -16.70
C THR A 49 12.73 -4.60 -17.63
N SER A 50 12.87 -4.19 -18.89
CA SER A 50 11.83 -4.36 -19.91
C SER A 50 11.52 -5.82 -20.23
N THR A 51 12.45 -6.75 -19.96
CA THR A 51 12.33 -8.18 -20.31
C THR A 51 12.33 -9.11 -19.11
N HIS A 52 12.87 -8.69 -17.97
CA HIS A 52 12.95 -9.49 -16.75
C HIS A 52 11.96 -9.00 -15.70
N TYR A 53 11.14 -9.93 -15.20
CA TYR A 53 10.14 -9.64 -14.18
C TYR A 53 9.84 -10.87 -13.33
N TYR A 54 9.32 -10.61 -12.13
CA TYR A 54 8.66 -11.60 -11.29
C TYR A 54 7.15 -11.47 -11.41
N SER A 55 6.47 -12.60 -11.58
CA SER A 55 5.01 -12.65 -11.45
C SER A 55 4.63 -12.78 -9.99
N VAL A 56 3.68 -11.93 -9.56
CA VAL A 56 3.14 -11.94 -8.20
C VAL A 56 1.77 -12.59 -8.23
N HIS A 57 1.60 -13.63 -7.42
CA HIS A 57 0.38 -14.43 -7.38
C HIS A 57 0.02 -14.81 -5.95
N GLY A 58 -1.28 -15.03 -5.72
CA GLY A 58 -1.82 -15.46 -4.43
C GLY A 58 -2.81 -14.44 -3.85
N ALA A 59 -3.68 -14.93 -2.96
CA ALA A 59 -4.71 -14.11 -2.31
C ALA A 59 -4.10 -12.96 -1.49
N GLY A 60 -2.89 -13.15 -0.93
CA GLY A 60 -2.17 -12.14 -0.16
C GLY A 60 -1.62 -10.96 -0.97
N PHE A 61 -1.99 -10.82 -2.25
CA PHE A 61 -1.63 -9.69 -3.10
C PHE A 61 -2.83 -9.06 -3.81
N SER A 62 -4.04 -9.46 -3.43
CA SER A 62 -5.28 -8.88 -3.93
C SER A 62 -5.88 -7.99 -2.85
N PHE A 63 -6.53 -6.90 -3.25
CA PHE A 63 -7.15 -5.94 -2.36
C PHE A 63 -8.36 -5.28 -3.04
N ARG A 64 -9.23 -4.67 -2.24
CA ARG A 64 -10.41 -3.95 -2.72
C ARG A 64 -10.30 -2.47 -2.38
N VAL A 65 -10.47 -1.63 -3.39
CA VAL A 65 -10.60 -0.18 -3.24
C VAL A 65 -12.07 0.13 -2.96
N SER A 66 -12.35 0.73 -1.80
CA SER A 66 -13.71 1.10 -1.40
C SER A 66 -13.96 2.58 -1.71
N PRO A 67 -15.14 2.94 -2.24
CA PRO A 67 -15.41 4.31 -2.66
C PRO A 67 -15.39 5.28 -1.47
N GLY A 68 -14.78 6.45 -1.68
CA GLY A 68 -14.74 7.53 -0.68
C GLY A 68 -13.86 7.23 0.54
N THR A 69 -12.92 6.29 0.42
CA THR A 69 -11.99 5.94 1.50
C THR A 69 -10.56 5.93 0.96
N VAL A 70 -9.59 6.19 1.84
CA VAL A 70 -8.20 5.82 1.55
C VAL A 70 -8.01 4.37 1.96
N ASN A 71 -7.53 3.52 1.05
CA ASN A 71 -7.32 2.10 1.30
C ASN A 71 -5.83 1.81 1.45
N TYR A 72 -5.37 1.55 2.68
CA TYR A 72 -4.00 1.12 2.94
C TYR A 72 -3.87 -0.40 2.75
N VAL A 73 -3.02 -0.80 1.81
CA VAL A 73 -2.88 -2.21 1.38
C VAL A 73 -1.70 -2.94 2.02
N GLY A 74 -0.93 -2.25 2.86
CA GLY A 74 0.32 -2.78 3.44
C GLY A 74 1.58 -2.23 2.77
N ASP A 75 2.71 -2.41 3.45
CA ASP A 75 4.03 -2.09 2.94
C ASP A 75 4.51 -3.25 2.07
N PHE A 76 4.70 -2.97 0.78
CA PHE A 76 5.27 -3.94 -0.15
C PHE A 76 6.76 -4.14 0.18
N ARG A 77 7.13 -5.38 0.51
CA ARG A 77 8.51 -5.78 0.82
C ARG A 77 8.98 -6.83 -0.18
N ILE A 78 10.18 -6.59 -0.71
CA ILE A 78 10.84 -7.48 -1.66
C ILE A 78 12.20 -7.84 -1.10
N GLN A 79 12.44 -9.12 -0.83
CA GLN A 79 13.72 -9.61 -0.35
C GLN A 79 14.29 -10.65 -1.32
N ASN A 80 15.46 -10.39 -1.87
CA ASN A 80 16.20 -11.41 -2.60
C ASN A 80 16.97 -12.31 -1.61
N ALA A 81 16.87 -13.62 -1.78
CA ALA A 81 17.41 -14.57 -0.82
C ALA A 81 18.94 -14.62 -0.76
N ASN A 82 19.71 -14.19 -1.78
CA ASN A 82 21.19 -14.14 -1.75
C ASN A 82 21.84 -13.41 -2.96
N TRP A 83 23.10 -12.97 -2.81
CA TRP A 83 24.00 -12.45 -3.87
C TRP A 83 24.20 -13.43 -5.06
N PHE A 84 23.89 -14.72 -4.86
CA PHE A 84 24.07 -15.80 -5.84
C PHE A 84 22.78 -16.18 -6.63
N GLY A 85 21.74 -15.33 -6.61
CA GLY A 85 20.55 -15.54 -7.46
C GLY A 85 19.51 -16.52 -6.91
N GLY A 86 19.29 -16.52 -5.59
CA GLY A 86 18.16 -17.25 -5.00
C GLY A 86 16.80 -16.66 -5.40
N PRO A 87 15.69 -17.37 -5.13
CA PRO A 87 14.35 -16.85 -5.43
C PRO A 87 14.06 -15.61 -4.58
N ALA A 88 13.44 -14.59 -5.18
CA ALA A 88 12.93 -13.44 -4.46
C ALA A 88 11.67 -13.81 -3.67
N SER A 89 11.54 -13.30 -2.45
CA SER A 89 10.33 -13.35 -1.65
C SER A 89 9.62 -12.00 -1.65
N PHE A 90 8.29 -12.06 -1.64
CA PHE A 90 7.41 -10.90 -1.68
C PHE A 90 6.42 -10.99 -0.53
N SER A 91 6.15 -9.87 0.14
CA SER A 91 5.13 -9.80 1.19
C SER A 91 4.54 -8.40 1.29
N LEU A 92 3.29 -8.35 1.75
CA LEU A 92 2.64 -7.13 2.21
C LEU A 92 2.68 -7.15 3.74
N ILE A 93 3.42 -6.21 4.32
CA ILE A 93 3.56 -6.10 5.78
C ILE A 93 2.63 -5.00 6.26
N ASN A 94 1.75 -5.34 7.21
CA ASN A 94 0.89 -4.37 7.82
C ASN A 94 1.69 -3.47 8.80
N GLN A 95 1.81 -2.19 8.47
CA GLN A 95 2.35 -1.13 9.32
C GLN A 95 1.35 0.03 9.47
N SER A 96 0.09 -0.29 9.77
CA SER A 96 -1.02 0.67 9.82
C SER A 96 -0.75 1.92 10.69
N SER A 97 -0.03 1.78 11.81
CA SER A 97 0.31 2.94 12.65
C SER A 97 1.21 3.95 11.94
N LEU A 98 2.21 3.46 11.21
CA LEU A 98 3.14 4.30 10.44
C LEU A 98 2.48 4.86 9.18
N ALA A 99 1.55 4.11 8.59
CA ALA A 99 0.73 4.60 7.49
C ALA A 99 -0.21 5.74 7.94
N LEU A 100 -0.80 5.63 9.14
CA LEU A 100 -1.62 6.69 9.70
C LEU A 100 -0.80 7.97 9.91
N GLU A 101 0.33 7.85 10.62
CA GLU A 101 1.25 8.97 10.89
C GLU A 101 1.66 9.67 9.59
N PHE A 102 2.11 8.89 8.59
CA PHE A 102 2.49 9.45 7.30
C PHE A 102 1.33 10.20 6.61
N MET A 103 0.12 9.64 6.63
CA MET A 103 -1.03 10.26 5.99
C MET A 103 -1.47 11.55 6.69
N GLU A 104 -1.42 11.58 8.03
CA GLU A 104 -1.74 12.77 8.82
C GLU A 104 -0.73 13.90 8.59
N GLU A 105 0.56 13.57 8.50
CA GLU A 105 1.63 14.54 8.28
C GLU A 105 1.65 15.09 6.85
N ASN A 106 1.49 14.22 5.85
CA ASN A 106 1.73 14.58 4.45
C ASN A 106 0.45 14.91 3.67
N PHE A 107 -0.70 14.38 4.09
CA PHE A 107 -1.99 14.54 3.40
C PHE A 107 -3.14 14.93 4.35
N PRO A 108 -3.00 15.97 5.20
CA PRO A 108 -4.01 16.32 6.19
C PRO A 108 -5.38 16.69 5.58
N GLN A 109 -5.40 17.24 4.35
CA GLN A 109 -6.65 17.56 3.65
C GLN A 109 -7.39 16.32 3.15
N VAL A 110 -6.68 15.25 2.80
CA VAL A 110 -7.27 13.96 2.45
C VAL A 110 -7.86 13.34 3.71
N MET A 111 -7.11 13.35 4.80
CA MET A 111 -7.53 12.76 6.08
C MET A 111 -8.73 13.46 6.72
N SER A 112 -8.99 14.73 6.39
CA SER A 112 -10.18 15.44 6.88
C SER A 112 -11.48 15.09 6.14
N THR A 113 -11.39 14.44 4.98
CA THR A 113 -12.55 14.14 4.12
C THR A 113 -12.76 12.66 3.86
N MET A 114 -11.69 11.87 3.89
CA MET A 114 -11.71 10.45 3.58
C MET A 114 -11.11 9.64 4.74
N PRO A 115 -11.87 8.70 5.33
CA PRO A 115 -11.33 7.82 6.35
C PRO A 115 -10.31 6.86 5.74
N LEU A 116 -9.23 6.60 6.49
CA LEU A 116 -8.25 5.58 6.18
C LEU A 116 -8.74 4.21 6.64
N THR A 117 -8.62 3.20 5.80
CA THR A 117 -9.08 1.83 6.04
C THR A 117 -8.02 0.82 5.64
N TYR A 118 -7.97 -0.33 6.32
CA TYR A 118 -7.07 -1.41 5.94
C TYR A 118 -7.73 -2.27 4.84
N ALA A 119 -7.02 -2.45 3.73
CA ALA A 119 -7.43 -3.27 2.59
C ALA A 119 -6.37 -4.33 2.22
N GLY A 120 -5.32 -4.46 3.02
CA GLY A 120 -4.28 -5.47 2.83
C GLY A 120 -4.73 -6.88 3.24
N PRO A 121 -3.82 -7.86 3.20
CA PRO A 121 -4.13 -9.25 3.53
C PRO A 121 -4.56 -9.43 4.99
N GLY A 122 -5.66 -10.17 5.20
CA GLY A 122 -6.19 -10.45 6.53
C GLY A 122 -7.16 -9.36 7.02
N THR A 123 -7.29 -9.22 8.33
CA THR A 123 -8.17 -8.24 8.97
C THR A 123 -7.38 -7.40 9.96
N ASP A 124 -7.55 -6.08 9.91
CA ASP A 124 -6.99 -5.14 10.88
C ASP A 124 -8.01 -4.03 11.16
N ASP A 125 -8.30 -3.85 12.44
CA ASP A 125 -9.24 -2.84 12.94
C ASP A 125 -8.52 -1.61 13.53
N PHE A 126 -7.20 -1.52 13.41
CA PHE A 126 -6.38 -0.44 13.96
C PHE A 126 -6.92 0.95 13.59
N PHE A 127 -7.20 1.22 12.31
CA PHE A 127 -7.70 2.54 11.90
C PHE A 127 -9.07 2.86 12.49
N ARG A 128 -9.95 1.86 12.64
CA ARG A 128 -11.25 2.04 13.29
C ARG A 128 -11.07 2.42 14.76
N PHE A 129 -10.16 1.73 15.44
CA PHE A 129 -9.83 2.01 16.84
C PHE A 129 -9.16 3.39 17.01
N ALA A 130 -8.21 3.76 16.16
CA ALA A 130 -7.55 5.06 16.21
C ALA A 130 -8.55 6.22 16.00
N GLN A 131 -9.48 6.05 15.05
CA GLN A 131 -10.55 7.04 14.81
C GLN A 131 -11.50 7.17 16.01
N SER A 132 -11.83 6.09 16.72
CA SER A 132 -12.68 6.18 17.91
C SER A 132 -12.00 6.96 19.05
N LEU A 133 -10.68 6.84 19.23
CA LEU A 133 -9.95 7.62 20.24
C LEU A 133 -9.95 9.13 19.92
N GLY A 134 -9.78 9.50 18.65
CA GLY A 134 -9.83 10.91 18.23
C GLY A 134 -11.21 11.54 18.41
N ALA A 135 -12.28 10.77 18.18
CA ALA A 135 -13.65 11.22 18.38
C ALA A 135 -13.99 11.43 19.87
N GLU A 136 -13.45 10.58 20.76
CA GLU A 136 -13.64 10.72 22.21
C GLU A 136 -12.86 11.92 22.78
N ALA A 137 -11.65 12.19 22.30
CA ALA A 137 -10.82 13.31 22.74
C ALA A 137 -11.38 14.70 22.33
N THR A 138 -12.23 14.76 21.31
CA THR A 138 -12.94 15.98 20.88
C THR A 138 -14.34 16.09 21.50
N GLY A 139 -14.76 15.10 22.29
CA GLY A 139 -16.06 14.99 22.94
C GLY A 139 -16.12 15.48 24.39
N GLU A 140 -15.21 16.34 24.85
CA GLU A 140 -15.41 17.08 26.11
C GLU A 140 -16.15 18.39 25.84
N GLY A 141 -17.48 18.34 25.91
CA GLY A 141 -18.31 19.55 25.87
C GLY A 141 -19.76 19.35 25.48
N GLN A 142 -20.50 18.48 26.17
CA GLN A 142 -21.95 18.65 26.36
C GLN A 142 -22.35 18.31 27.80
#